data_AF-A0A1V5TY81-F1
#
_entry.id   AF-A0A1V5TY81-F1
#
_cell.length_a   1.000
_cell.length_b   1.000
_cell.length_c   1.000
_cell.angle_alpha   90.00
_cell.angle_beta   90.00
_cell.angle_gamma   90.00
#
_symmetry.space_group_name_H-M   'P 1'
#
loop_
_entity.id
_entity.type
_entity.pdbx_description
1 polymer ?
#
loop_
_entity_poly.entity_id
_entity_poly.type
_entity_poly.pdbx_seq_one_letter_code
_entity_poly.pdbx_strand_id
1 'polypeptide(L)'
;MTLEMDLNGDGLIERVGFEEQYDGEDYVNYTTLRVTSDDGSDASADLEIMGGISAAYAYDIDGDGLVELFVSGDICSNDYDTWLFRYDAGALTAGDPAYIPDYEYDYVFPTVFGSVDRIEGGAVTICNTVDILGSWWCTAQYRMKAGGFGLERTPGSVWIYDSSDYTAEDWDWSAITAAEFPVTLDGANAPTTLPVGTRLVPLDTDGETYMHFITEDGTTGTILLARNSDPDTWGFTIDGVPEDELFSNLPYAG
;
A
#
# COMPACT_ATOMS: atom_id res chain seq x y z
N MET A 1 4.91 -16.77 14.39
CA MET A 1 4.00 -16.06 15.33
C MET A 1 2.78 -16.94 15.55
N THR A 2 2.17 -16.92 16.74
CA THR A 2 0.91 -17.63 17.01
C THR A 2 -0.02 -16.69 17.76
N LEU A 3 -1.26 -16.55 17.29
CA LEU A 3 -2.32 -15.76 17.90
C LEU A 3 -3.42 -16.71 18.39
N GLU A 4 -3.92 -16.50 19.61
CA GLU A 4 -5.01 -17.30 20.17
C GLU A 4 -6.18 -16.37 20.52
N MET A 5 -7.34 -16.56 19.89
CA MET A 5 -8.54 -15.77 20.16
C MET A 5 -9.82 -16.43 19.61
N ASP A 6 -10.96 -15.94 20.05
CA ASP A 6 -12.28 -16.27 19.49
C ASP A 6 -12.46 -15.48 18.18
N LEU A 7 -12.37 -16.16 17.04
CA LEU A 7 -12.43 -15.56 15.71
C LEU A 7 -13.85 -15.50 15.15
N ASN A 8 -14.70 -16.46 15.52
CA ASN A 8 -16.04 -16.63 14.96
C ASN A 8 -17.18 -16.21 15.93
N GLY A 9 -16.82 -15.77 17.14
CA GLY A 9 -17.76 -15.31 18.16
C GLY A 9 -18.52 -16.42 18.90
N ASP A 10 -18.07 -17.68 18.81
CA ASP A 10 -18.74 -18.82 19.45
C ASP A 10 -18.32 -19.04 20.92
N GLY A 11 -17.34 -18.27 21.41
CA GLY A 11 -16.82 -18.34 22.77
C GLY A 11 -15.72 -19.39 22.99
N LEU A 12 -15.29 -20.09 21.94
CA LEU A 12 -14.16 -20.99 21.91
C LEU A 12 -12.94 -20.25 21.33
N ILE A 13 -11.75 -20.85 21.44
CA ILE A 13 -10.50 -20.19 21.07
C ILE A 13 -9.89 -20.93 19.89
N GLU A 14 -9.69 -20.20 18.79
CA GLU A 14 -8.93 -20.62 17.64
C GLU A 14 -7.46 -20.20 17.78
N ARG A 15 -6.59 -20.94 17.10
CA ARG A 15 -5.15 -20.65 17.00
C ARG A 15 -4.79 -20.31 15.57
N VAL A 16 -4.24 -19.12 15.37
CA VAL A 16 -3.70 -18.69 14.08
C VAL A 16 -2.19 -18.90 14.06
N GLY A 17 -1.69 -19.53 13.01
CA GLY A 17 -0.27 -19.77 12.77
C GLY A 17 0.12 -19.54 11.32
N PHE A 18 1.42 -19.41 11.10
CA PHE A 18 2.00 -19.21 9.78
C PHE A 18 3.17 -20.17 9.57
N GLU A 19 3.26 -20.76 8.38
CA GLU A 19 4.28 -21.73 8.01
C GLU A 19 4.86 -21.38 6.64
N GLU A 20 6.15 -21.06 6.60
CA GLU A 20 6.89 -20.85 5.36
C GLU A 20 7.08 -22.17 4.63
N GLN A 21 6.77 -22.19 3.33
CA GLN A 21 6.96 -23.33 2.45
C GLN A 21 8.18 -23.06 1.58
N TYR A 22 9.16 -23.97 1.61
CA TYR A 22 10.43 -23.80 0.93
C TYR A 22 10.46 -24.58 -0.39
N ASP A 23 11.14 -24.03 -1.39
CA ASP A 23 11.43 -24.73 -2.63
C ASP A 23 12.64 -25.69 -2.51
N GLY A 24 13.07 -26.27 -3.63
CA GLY A 24 14.20 -27.20 -3.67
C GLY A 24 15.58 -26.54 -3.47
N GLU A 25 15.64 -25.21 -3.42
CA GLU A 25 16.85 -24.40 -3.22
C GLU A 25 16.87 -23.69 -1.86
N ASP A 26 15.97 -24.07 -0.95
CA ASP A 26 15.79 -23.48 0.39
C ASP A 26 15.34 -22.00 0.35
N TYR A 27 14.75 -21.54 -0.75
CA TYR A 27 14.05 -20.26 -0.80
C TYR A 27 12.60 -20.43 -0.33
N VAL A 28 12.08 -19.45 0.42
CA VAL A 28 10.65 -19.41 0.73
C VAL A 28 9.89 -19.16 -0.57
N ASN A 29 9.00 -20.10 -0.91
CA ASN A 29 8.17 -20.04 -2.11
C ASN A 29 6.82 -19.35 -1.81
N TYR A 30 6.23 -19.61 -0.64
CA TYR A 30 5.01 -18.97 -0.16
C TYR A 30 4.85 -19.21 1.35
N THR A 31 3.86 -18.57 1.97
CA THR A 31 3.53 -18.76 3.39
C THR A 31 2.10 -19.26 3.54
N THR A 32 1.91 -20.34 4.29
CA THR A 32 0.58 -20.87 4.62
C THR A 32 0.06 -20.24 5.91
N LEU A 33 -1.09 -19.57 5.85
CA LEU A 33 -1.92 -19.23 7.01
C LEU A 33 -2.68 -20.48 7.44
N ARG A 34 -2.65 -20.81 8.75
CA ARG A 34 -3.43 -21.89 9.35
C ARG A 34 -4.25 -21.36 10.52
N VAL A 35 -5.52 -21.75 10.57
CA VAL A 35 -6.40 -21.58 11.73
C VAL A 35 -6.80 -22.95 12.25
N THR A 36 -6.48 -23.22 13.52
CA THR A 36 -6.83 -24.45 14.23
C THR A 36 -7.95 -24.17 15.23
N SER A 37 -9.07 -24.89 15.13
CA SER A 37 -10.22 -24.81 16.03
C SER A 37 -9.96 -25.49 17.38
N ASP A 38 -10.87 -25.29 18.35
CA ASP A 38 -10.79 -25.95 19.64
C ASP A 38 -10.85 -27.49 19.55
N ASP A 39 -11.56 -28.02 18.55
CA ASP A 39 -11.71 -29.44 18.29
C ASP A 39 -10.48 -30.06 17.57
N GLY A 40 -9.51 -29.21 17.21
CA GLY A 40 -8.28 -29.57 16.51
C GLY A 40 -8.43 -29.69 15.00
N SER A 41 -9.56 -29.33 14.41
CA SER A 41 -9.69 -29.19 12.97
C SER A 41 -8.95 -27.94 12.46
N ASP A 42 -8.50 -27.99 11.20
CA ASP A 42 -7.70 -26.94 10.58
C ASP A 42 -8.36 -26.41 9.31
N ALA A 43 -8.29 -25.10 9.11
CA ALA A 43 -8.47 -24.43 7.83
C ALA A 43 -7.18 -23.71 7.45
N SER A 44 -6.84 -23.67 6.16
CA SER A 44 -5.60 -23.03 5.69
C SER A 44 -5.77 -22.31 4.36
N ALA A 45 -4.88 -21.34 4.12
CA ALA A 45 -4.77 -20.59 2.88
C ALA A 45 -3.30 -20.31 2.57
N ASP A 46 -2.90 -20.44 1.31
CA ASP A 46 -1.54 -20.15 0.85
C ASP A 46 -1.46 -18.72 0.31
N LEU A 47 -0.49 -17.97 0.80
CA LEU A 47 -0.27 -16.55 0.51
C LEU A 47 1.07 -16.40 -0.20
N GLU A 48 1.13 -15.57 -1.24
CA GLU A 48 2.35 -15.29 -2.01
C GLU A 48 3.36 -14.43 -1.25
N ILE A 49 3.70 -14.81 -0.02
CA ILE A 49 4.65 -14.12 0.85
C ILE A 49 5.96 -14.90 0.83
N MET A 50 7.00 -14.33 0.21
CA MET A 50 8.33 -14.94 0.09
C MET A 50 9.38 -14.24 0.97
N GLY A 51 9.24 -12.93 1.21
CA GLY A 51 10.15 -12.14 2.06
C GLY A 51 9.77 -12.16 3.55
N GLY A 52 8.67 -12.84 3.90
CA GLY A 52 8.17 -13.00 5.26
C GLY A 52 7.04 -12.04 5.63
N ILE A 53 6.40 -12.31 6.76
CA ILE A 53 5.26 -11.54 7.26
C ILE A 53 5.76 -10.20 7.85
N SER A 54 5.27 -9.10 7.30
CA SER A 54 5.56 -7.74 7.78
C SER A 54 4.59 -7.31 8.88
N ALA A 55 3.34 -7.74 8.81
CA ALA A 55 2.33 -7.43 9.81
C ALA A 55 1.23 -8.50 9.89
N ALA A 56 0.66 -8.70 11.08
CA ALA A 56 -0.52 -9.54 11.28
C ALA A 56 -1.40 -8.95 12.37
N TYR A 57 -2.65 -8.64 12.02
CA TYR A 57 -3.65 -8.10 12.94
C TYR A 57 -4.90 -8.98 12.95
N ALA A 58 -5.59 -8.97 14.08
CA ALA A 58 -6.91 -9.55 14.22
C ALA A 58 -7.82 -8.52 14.89
N TYR A 59 -8.88 -8.13 14.19
CA TYR A 59 -9.75 -7.04 14.61
C TYR A 59 -11.12 -7.20 13.98
N ASP A 60 -12.18 -7.15 14.80
CA ASP A 60 -13.58 -7.03 14.34
C ASP A 60 -13.80 -5.59 13.88
N ILE A 61 -13.56 -5.33 12.59
CA ILE A 61 -13.52 -3.97 12.04
C ILE A 61 -14.91 -3.41 11.74
N ASP A 62 -15.87 -4.28 11.44
CA ASP A 62 -17.24 -3.89 11.10
C ASP A 62 -18.26 -4.10 12.25
N GLY A 63 -17.83 -4.71 13.35
CA GLY A 63 -18.62 -4.89 14.57
C GLY A 63 -19.68 -5.98 14.43
N ASP A 64 -19.52 -6.91 13.49
CA ASP A 64 -20.47 -8.00 13.25
C ASP A 64 -20.28 -9.20 14.22
N GLY A 65 -19.19 -9.19 15.00
CA GLY A 65 -18.84 -10.22 15.97
C GLY A 65 -17.93 -11.32 15.41
N LEU A 66 -17.65 -11.31 14.10
CA LEU A 66 -16.55 -12.06 13.49
C LEU A 66 -15.30 -11.20 13.50
N VAL A 67 -14.15 -11.84 13.65
CA VAL A 67 -12.86 -11.15 13.65
C VAL A 67 -12.21 -11.31 12.29
N GLU A 68 -11.82 -10.19 11.69
CA GLU A 68 -11.01 -10.17 10.48
C GLU A 68 -9.54 -10.37 10.80
N LEU A 69 -8.90 -11.26 10.06
CA LEU A 69 -7.45 -11.42 10.02
C LEU A 69 -6.88 -10.60 8.86
N PHE A 70 -6.01 -9.65 9.18
CA PHE A 70 -5.24 -8.89 8.21
C PHE A 70 -3.82 -9.40 8.25
N VAL A 71 -3.31 -9.90 7.13
CA VAL A 71 -1.96 -10.45 7.02
C VAL A 71 -1.24 -9.66 5.93
N SER A 72 -0.11 -9.06 6.27
CA SER A 72 0.76 -8.37 5.32
C SER A 72 2.09 -9.08 5.22
N GLY A 73 2.66 -9.13 4.02
CA GLY A 73 3.98 -9.71 3.81
C GLY A 73 4.65 -9.17 2.57
N ASP A 74 5.97 -9.35 2.53
CA ASP A 74 6.80 -9.03 1.37
C ASP A 74 6.68 -10.17 0.35
N ILE A 75 6.16 -9.86 -0.83
CA ILE A 75 6.10 -10.79 -1.97
C ILE A 75 7.52 -10.98 -2.51
N CYS A 76 8.21 -9.87 -2.79
CA CYS A 76 9.61 -9.86 -3.20
C CYS A 76 10.15 -8.44 -3.12
N SER A 77 11.43 -8.28 -2.75
CA SER A 77 12.15 -7.00 -2.91
C SER A 77 11.50 -5.77 -2.25
N ASN A 78 10.79 -5.94 -1.13
CA ASN A 78 9.99 -4.90 -0.44
C ASN A 78 8.71 -4.49 -1.18
N ASP A 79 8.17 -5.38 -2.01
CA ASP A 79 6.82 -5.28 -2.56
C ASP A 79 5.86 -5.92 -1.57
N TYR A 80 5.22 -5.09 -0.74
CA TYR A 80 4.32 -5.56 0.31
C TYR A 80 2.88 -5.64 -0.17
N ASP A 81 2.19 -6.69 0.22
CA ASP A 81 0.77 -6.87 -0.02
C ASP A 81 0.02 -7.29 1.25
N THR A 82 -1.29 -7.06 1.27
CA THR A 82 -2.16 -7.39 2.40
C THR A 82 -3.34 -8.26 1.97
N TRP A 83 -3.51 -9.37 2.69
CA TRP A 83 -4.62 -10.30 2.60
C TRP A 83 -5.60 -10.11 3.77
N LEU A 84 -6.88 -10.29 3.49
CA LEU A 84 -7.97 -10.23 4.46
C LEU A 84 -8.67 -11.59 4.54
N PHE A 85 -8.89 -12.09 5.76
CA PHE A 85 -9.61 -13.34 5.99
C PHE A 85 -10.64 -13.23 7.11
N ARG A 86 -11.67 -14.07 7.03
CA ARG A 86 -12.56 -14.44 8.13
C ARG A 86 -12.50 -15.94 8.35
N TYR A 87 -12.58 -16.36 9.60
CA TYR A 87 -12.78 -17.74 9.96
C TYR A 87 -14.18 -17.92 10.54
N ASP A 88 -14.99 -18.79 9.92
CA ASP A 88 -16.32 -19.14 10.41
C ASP A 88 -16.70 -20.55 9.95
N ALA A 89 -17.49 -21.25 10.76
CA ALA A 89 -18.03 -22.58 10.47
C ALA A 89 -16.99 -23.61 9.96
N GLY A 90 -15.75 -23.56 10.46
CA GLY A 90 -14.70 -24.50 10.06
C GLY A 90 -13.93 -24.10 8.79
N ALA A 91 -14.15 -22.90 8.23
CA ALA A 91 -13.58 -22.49 6.96
C ALA A 91 -12.96 -21.10 7.01
N LEU A 92 -11.89 -20.91 6.23
CA LEU A 92 -11.34 -19.59 5.91
C LEU A 92 -12.01 -19.04 4.65
N THR A 93 -12.52 -17.82 4.75
CA THR A 93 -13.00 -17.04 3.60
C THR A 93 -12.04 -15.90 3.36
N ALA A 94 -11.53 -15.77 2.13
CA ALA A 94 -10.67 -14.65 1.73
C ALA A 94 -11.52 -13.45 1.27
N GLY A 95 -10.98 -12.25 1.49
CA GLY A 95 -11.53 -11.02 0.95
C GLY A 95 -11.41 -10.95 -0.58
N ASP A 96 -12.31 -10.19 -1.20
CA ASP A 96 -12.29 -9.82 -2.60
C ASP A 96 -10.90 -9.29 -2.98
N PRO A 97 -10.28 -9.81 -4.05
CA PRO A 97 -8.92 -9.43 -4.39
C PRO A 97 -8.84 -8.01 -4.97
N ALA A 98 -7.67 -7.38 -4.84
CA ALA A 98 -7.37 -6.07 -5.41
C ALA A 98 -7.45 -6.07 -6.94
N TYR A 99 -7.16 -7.22 -7.55
CA TYR A 99 -7.26 -7.45 -8.99
C TYR A 99 -7.65 -8.92 -9.26
N ILE A 100 -8.18 -9.18 -10.45
CA ILE A 100 -8.48 -10.53 -10.91
C ILE A 100 -7.54 -10.81 -12.09
N PRO A 101 -6.54 -11.69 -11.95
CA PRO A 101 -5.68 -12.04 -13.07
C PRO A 101 -6.42 -12.84 -14.13
N ASP A 102 -5.88 -12.83 -15.35
CA ASP A 102 -6.36 -13.63 -16.47
C ASP A 102 -5.77 -15.06 -16.49
N TYR A 103 -5.01 -15.41 -15.45
CA TYR A 103 -4.44 -16.73 -15.21
C TYR A 103 -4.84 -17.26 -13.81
N GLU A 104 -4.87 -18.58 -13.69
CA GLU A 104 -5.13 -19.27 -12.42
C GLU A 104 -3.79 -19.44 -11.67
N TYR A 105 -3.81 -19.17 -10.37
CA TYR A 105 -2.66 -19.30 -9.48
C TYR A 105 -3.05 -20.15 -8.27
N ASP A 106 -2.07 -20.81 -7.66
CA ASP A 106 -2.31 -21.72 -6.53
C ASP A 106 -2.48 -20.99 -5.19
N TYR A 107 -2.30 -19.66 -5.16
CA TYR A 107 -2.36 -18.84 -3.94
C TYR A 107 -3.60 -17.95 -3.90
N VAL A 108 -3.96 -17.52 -2.69
CA VAL A 108 -4.97 -16.48 -2.48
C VAL A 108 -4.39 -15.14 -2.92
N PHE A 109 -5.15 -14.37 -3.69
CA PHE A 109 -4.74 -13.02 -4.10
C PHE A 109 -4.93 -11.99 -2.98
N PRO A 110 -4.07 -10.98 -2.93
CA PRO A 110 -4.13 -9.92 -1.92
C PRO A 110 -5.40 -9.07 -2.09
N THR A 111 -5.91 -8.58 -0.99
CA THR A 111 -7.09 -7.70 -0.94
C THR A 111 -6.71 -6.24 -1.25
N VAL A 112 -5.47 -5.84 -0.93
CA VAL A 112 -4.92 -4.51 -1.22
C VAL A 112 -3.40 -4.57 -1.34
N PHE A 113 -2.82 -3.75 -2.21
CA PHE A 113 -1.37 -3.56 -2.31
C PHE A 113 -0.86 -2.66 -1.17
N GLY A 114 0.22 -3.06 -0.53
CA GLY A 114 0.83 -2.42 0.64
C GLY A 114 0.72 -3.26 1.91
N SER A 115 1.38 -2.81 2.98
CA SER A 115 1.36 -3.42 4.31
C SER A 115 0.41 -2.67 5.25
N VAL A 116 -0.20 -3.36 6.21
CA VAL A 116 -0.95 -2.70 7.28
C VAL A 116 0.01 -1.99 8.22
N ASP A 117 -0.16 -0.68 8.38
CA ASP A 117 0.54 0.15 9.38
C ASP A 117 -0.20 0.10 10.74
N ARG A 118 -1.52 0.30 10.70
CA ARG A 118 -2.39 0.24 11.89
C ARG A 118 -3.86 0.05 11.55
N ILE A 119 -4.62 -0.41 12.53
CA ILE A 119 -6.09 -0.51 12.48
C ILE A 119 -6.68 0.24 13.68
N GLU A 120 -7.51 1.24 13.42
CA GLU A 120 -8.16 2.04 14.45
C GLU A 120 -9.48 2.65 13.96
N GLY A 121 -10.48 2.74 14.85
CA GLY A 121 -11.72 3.48 14.57
C GLY A 121 -12.52 2.99 13.36
N GLY A 122 -12.43 1.69 13.00
CA GLY A 122 -13.09 1.13 11.83
C GLY A 122 -12.36 1.38 10.50
N ALA A 123 -11.11 1.83 10.54
CA ALA A 123 -10.28 2.07 9.37
C ALA A 123 -8.96 1.29 9.44
N VAL A 124 -8.46 0.91 8.26
CA VAL A 124 -7.16 0.27 8.07
C VAL A 124 -6.24 1.28 7.41
N THR A 125 -5.13 1.59 8.06
CA THR A 125 -4.05 2.39 7.45
C THR A 125 -3.11 1.44 6.72
N ILE A 126 -3.01 1.59 5.41
CA ILE A 126 -2.07 0.85 4.56
C ILE A 126 -0.89 1.76 4.26
N CYS A 127 0.32 1.25 4.46
CA CYS A 127 1.56 1.86 3.97
C CYS A 127 2.02 1.17 2.68
N ASN A 128 2.48 1.95 1.71
CA ASN A 128 3.02 1.42 0.45
C ASN A 128 3.97 2.42 -0.20
N THR A 129 4.84 1.93 -1.09
CA THR A 129 5.58 2.78 -2.03
C THR A 129 4.63 3.27 -3.12
N VAL A 130 4.63 4.59 -3.35
CA VAL A 130 3.85 5.24 -4.40
C VAL A 130 4.82 5.91 -5.37
N ASP A 131 4.77 5.47 -6.62
CA ASP A 131 5.60 6.03 -7.69
C ASP A 131 4.92 7.23 -8.34
N ILE A 132 5.40 8.42 -7.98
CA ILE A 132 4.99 9.69 -8.56
C ILE A 132 6.13 10.72 -8.48
N LEU A 133 6.76 11.01 -9.61
CA LEU A 133 7.95 11.89 -9.67
C LEU A 133 9.05 11.45 -8.67
N GLY A 134 9.17 10.14 -8.44
CA GLY A 134 9.97 9.51 -7.38
C GLY A 134 9.22 8.34 -6.74
N SER A 135 9.92 7.51 -5.97
CA SER A 135 9.32 6.41 -5.20
C SER A 135 9.23 6.81 -3.73
N TRP A 136 8.01 6.87 -3.20
CA TRP A 136 7.76 7.46 -1.88
C TRP A 136 7.00 6.52 -0.97
N TRP A 137 7.49 6.31 0.25
CA TRP A 137 6.75 5.57 1.26
C TRP A 137 5.61 6.43 1.80
N CYS A 138 4.37 6.02 1.56
CA CYS A 138 3.17 6.76 1.89
C CYS A 138 2.18 5.91 2.66
N THR A 139 1.20 6.56 3.30
CA THR A 139 0.07 5.90 3.97
C THR A 139 -1.27 6.35 3.39
N ALA A 140 -2.26 5.47 3.35
CA ALA A 140 -3.64 5.80 2.99
C ALA A 140 -4.64 5.02 3.85
N GLN A 141 -5.84 5.57 4.01
CA GLN A 141 -6.93 4.95 4.77
C GLN A 141 -7.81 4.10 3.86
N TYR A 142 -8.09 2.89 4.31
CA TYR A 142 -9.00 1.92 3.73
C TYR A 142 -10.09 1.56 4.73
N ARG A 143 -11.19 1.01 4.22
CA ARG A 143 -12.32 0.51 5.01
C ARG A 143 -12.89 -0.75 4.36
N MET A 144 -13.72 -1.47 5.11
CA MET A 144 -14.51 -2.57 4.55
C MET A 144 -15.43 -2.07 3.43
N LYS A 145 -15.56 -2.87 2.37
CA LYS A 145 -16.49 -2.61 1.28
C LYS A 145 -17.94 -2.67 1.78
N ALA A 146 -18.77 -1.72 1.35
CA ALA A 146 -20.17 -1.64 1.79
C ALA A 146 -21.09 -2.76 1.26
N GLY A 147 -20.60 -3.67 0.43
CA GLY A 147 -21.42 -4.71 -0.22
C GLY A 147 -20.67 -5.99 -0.56
N GLY A 148 -19.52 -6.22 0.06
CA GLY A 148 -18.67 -7.38 -0.17
C GLY A 148 -17.67 -7.53 0.97
N PHE A 149 -17.03 -8.68 1.04
CA PHE A 149 -15.97 -8.92 2.02
C PHE A 149 -14.65 -8.53 1.38
N GLY A 150 -14.09 -7.37 1.73
CA GLY A 150 -12.88 -6.84 1.08
C GLY A 150 -12.62 -5.40 1.52
N LEU A 151 -11.52 -4.81 1.07
CA LEU A 151 -11.16 -3.43 1.36
C LEU A 151 -11.38 -2.50 0.16
N GLU A 152 -11.76 -1.26 0.45
CA GLU A 152 -11.76 -0.15 -0.51
C GLU A 152 -11.11 1.08 0.11
N ARG A 153 -10.50 1.92 -0.73
CA ARG A 153 -9.93 3.18 -0.29
C ARG A 153 -11.05 4.06 0.29
N THR A 154 -10.84 4.58 1.49
CA THR A 154 -11.83 5.45 2.13
C THR A 154 -12.08 6.67 1.25
N PRO A 155 -13.33 7.04 0.94
CA PRO A 155 -13.62 8.19 0.08
C PRO A 155 -12.94 9.47 0.58
N GLY A 156 -12.15 10.10 -0.30
CA GLY A 156 -11.37 11.30 0.01
C GLY A 156 -10.03 11.03 0.69
N SER A 157 -9.67 9.77 0.99
CA SER A 157 -8.31 9.44 1.42
C SER A 157 -7.35 9.58 0.25
N VAL A 158 -6.25 10.27 0.50
CA VAL A 158 -5.08 10.38 -0.39
C VAL A 158 -3.91 9.59 0.21
N TRP A 159 -2.84 9.42 -0.54
CA TRP A 159 -1.58 8.89 -0.06
C TRP A 159 -0.85 10.06 0.60
N ILE A 160 -0.49 9.88 1.85
CA ILE A 160 0.14 10.90 2.68
C ILE A 160 1.56 10.46 2.94
N TYR A 161 2.51 11.34 2.65
CA TYR A 161 3.89 11.22 3.07
C TYR A 161 4.05 11.91 4.43
N ASP A 162 4.69 11.24 5.40
CA ASP A 162 4.88 11.84 6.73
C ASP A 162 6.01 12.89 6.70
N SER A 163 5.61 14.12 6.37
CA SER A 163 6.50 15.29 6.36
C SER A 163 7.10 15.67 7.72
N SER A 164 6.62 15.08 8.83
CA SER A 164 7.16 15.39 10.16
C SER A 164 8.57 14.82 10.38
N ASP A 165 8.98 13.87 9.54
CA ASP A 165 10.27 13.22 9.60
C ASP A 165 11.31 13.79 8.62
N TYR A 166 11.03 14.91 7.91
CA TYR A 166 12.01 15.46 6.97
C TYR A 166 13.36 15.74 7.63
N THR A 167 14.33 14.94 7.22
CA THR A 167 15.73 15.03 7.56
C THR A 167 16.52 15.66 6.41
N ALA A 168 17.82 15.86 6.63
CA ALA A 168 18.71 16.24 5.53
C ALA A 168 18.81 15.15 4.44
N GLU A 169 18.55 13.88 4.79
CA GLU A 169 18.64 12.73 3.88
C GLU A 169 17.48 12.74 2.87
N ASP A 170 16.29 13.18 3.27
CA ASP A 170 15.14 13.29 2.35
C ASP A 170 15.39 14.31 1.23
N TRP A 171 16.14 15.37 1.53
CA TRP A 171 16.56 16.35 0.52
C TRP A 171 17.63 15.81 -0.43
N ASP A 172 18.42 14.82 -0.01
CA ASP A 172 19.33 14.10 -0.90
C ASP A 172 18.56 13.14 -1.83
N TRP A 173 17.36 12.71 -1.43
CA TRP A 173 16.41 11.90 -2.21
C TRP A 173 15.28 12.73 -2.86
N SER A 174 15.49 14.03 -3.12
CA SER A 174 14.45 14.91 -3.68
C SER A 174 14.37 14.91 -5.21
N ALA A 175 13.19 15.22 -5.76
CA ALA A 175 13.07 15.55 -7.18
C ALA A 175 13.67 16.95 -7.44
N ILE A 176 14.48 17.11 -8.48
CA ILE A 176 15.18 18.38 -8.77
C ILE A 176 14.80 18.89 -10.15
N THR A 177 14.17 20.06 -10.20
CA THR A 177 13.71 20.68 -11.45
C THR A 177 14.88 21.03 -12.40
N ALA A 178 14.76 20.70 -13.68
CA ALA A 178 15.70 21.05 -14.76
C ALA A 178 15.12 22.08 -15.75
N ALA A 179 13.80 22.24 -15.77
CA ALA A 179 13.09 23.19 -16.61
C ALA A 179 11.95 23.86 -15.83
N GLU A 180 11.45 24.97 -16.36
CA GLU A 180 10.23 25.60 -15.86
C GLU A 180 8.99 24.87 -16.41
N PHE A 181 8.04 24.55 -15.54
CA PHE A 181 6.77 23.93 -15.87
C PHE A 181 5.66 24.47 -14.94
N PRO A 182 4.37 24.36 -15.33
CA PRO A 182 3.29 24.94 -14.54
C PRO A 182 3.11 24.21 -13.21
N VAL A 183 3.09 24.98 -12.12
CA VAL A 183 2.72 24.55 -10.76
C VAL A 183 1.69 25.51 -10.18
N THR A 184 0.88 25.06 -9.23
CA THR A 184 -0.03 25.95 -8.48
C THR A 184 0.42 26.02 -7.03
N LEU A 185 0.98 27.15 -6.60
CA LEU A 185 1.40 27.33 -5.20
C LEU A 185 0.18 27.46 -4.28
N ASP A 186 0.31 27.01 -3.04
CA ASP A 186 -0.77 27.12 -2.07
C ASP A 186 -1.16 28.57 -1.82
N GLY A 187 -2.46 28.84 -1.84
CA GLY A 187 -3.02 30.19 -1.73
C GLY A 187 -2.91 31.04 -3.00
N ALA A 188 -2.28 30.55 -4.07
CA ALA A 188 -2.31 31.19 -5.38
C ALA A 188 -3.60 30.82 -6.15
N ASN A 189 -4.09 31.75 -6.98
CA ASN A 189 -5.29 31.55 -7.81
C ASN A 189 -4.97 31.22 -9.27
N ALA A 190 -3.69 31.12 -9.64
CA ALA A 190 -3.26 30.87 -11.00
C ALA A 190 -1.91 30.11 -11.01
N PRO A 191 -1.64 29.30 -12.05
CA PRO A 191 -0.36 28.64 -12.20
C PRO A 191 0.82 29.63 -12.29
N THR A 192 1.97 29.19 -11.81
CA THR A 192 3.28 29.84 -11.89
C THR A 192 4.33 28.77 -12.22
N THR A 193 5.61 29.13 -12.20
CA THR A 193 6.73 28.20 -12.33
C THR A 193 7.62 28.24 -11.09
N LEU A 194 8.42 27.20 -10.89
CA LEU A 194 9.51 27.18 -9.92
C LEU A 194 10.85 27.45 -10.63
N PRO A 195 11.83 28.06 -9.96
CA PRO A 195 13.18 28.16 -10.49
C PRO A 195 13.79 26.78 -10.81
N VAL A 196 14.59 26.71 -11.88
CA VAL A 196 15.41 25.53 -12.15
C VAL A 196 16.37 25.27 -10.98
N GLY A 197 16.50 24.00 -10.60
CA GLY A 197 17.30 23.55 -9.46
C GLY A 197 16.53 23.50 -8.13
N THR A 198 15.24 23.86 -8.12
CA THR A 198 14.39 23.68 -6.93
C THR A 198 14.22 22.19 -6.62
N ARG A 199 14.48 21.84 -5.35
CA ARG A 199 14.25 20.51 -4.77
C ARG A 199 12.81 20.39 -4.26
N LEU A 200 12.18 19.26 -4.52
CA LEU A 200 10.80 18.94 -4.16
C LEU A 200 10.72 17.56 -3.51
N VAL A 201 9.87 17.45 -2.49
CA VAL A 201 9.45 16.19 -1.86
C VAL A 201 7.93 16.22 -1.70
N PRO A 202 7.23 15.06 -1.74
CA PRO A 202 5.78 15.01 -1.68
C PRO A 202 5.27 15.19 -0.25
N LEU A 203 4.11 15.83 -0.13
CA LEU A 203 3.27 15.85 1.07
C LEU A 203 2.12 14.86 0.94
N ASP A 204 1.41 14.90 -0.19
CA ASP A 204 0.34 13.97 -0.51
C ASP A 204 0.07 13.85 -2.02
N THR A 205 -0.67 12.79 -2.39
CA THR A 205 -1.03 12.49 -3.78
C THR A 205 -2.23 11.54 -3.85
N ASP A 206 -3.00 11.59 -4.94
CA ASP A 206 -3.93 10.51 -5.27
C ASP A 206 -3.25 9.25 -5.86
N GLY A 207 -1.99 9.38 -6.30
CA GLY A 207 -1.18 8.35 -6.97
C GLY A 207 -1.26 8.37 -8.49
N GLU A 208 -2.02 9.31 -9.09
CA GLU A 208 -2.38 9.26 -10.51
C GLU A 208 -2.34 10.61 -11.22
N THR A 209 -2.85 11.67 -10.58
CA THR A 209 -3.15 12.93 -11.29
C THR A 209 -2.45 14.15 -10.71
N TYR A 210 -1.94 14.09 -9.48
CA TYR A 210 -1.23 15.21 -8.89
C TYR A 210 -0.20 14.78 -7.83
N MET A 211 0.79 15.65 -7.62
CA MET A 211 1.66 15.61 -6.44
C MET A 211 1.57 16.96 -5.73
N HIS A 212 1.13 16.96 -4.47
CA HIS A 212 1.29 18.09 -3.57
C HIS A 212 2.68 18.01 -2.95
N PHE A 213 3.46 19.08 -3.06
CA PHE A 213 4.88 19.09 -2.70
C PHE A 213 5.20 20.17 -1.67
N ILE A 214 6.39 20.04 -1.09
CA ILE A 214 7.08 21.10 -0.37
C ILE A 214 8.51 21.27 -0.91
N THR A 215 9.00 22.50 -0.93
CA THR A 215 10.38 22.88 -1.28
C THR A 215 11.27 23.01 -0.04
N GLU A 216 12.59 23.05 -0.24
CA GLU A 216 13.58 23.17 0.86
C GLU A 216 13.39 24.46 1.68
N ASP A 217 12.79 25.50 1.10
CA ASP A 217 12.46 26.75 1.78
C ASP A 217 11.06 26.77 2.43
N GLY A 218 10.32 25.66 2.36
CA GLY A 218 8.99 25.50 2.96
C GLY A 218 7.82 25.96 2.10
N THR A 219 8.06 26.32 0.84
CA THR A 219 6.99 26.65 -0.12
C THR A 219 6.24 25.38 -0.53
N THR A 220 4.91 25.41 -0.47
CA THR A 220 4.05 24.29 -0.87
C THR A 220 3.25 24.59 -2.13
N GLY A 221 2.87 23.54 -2.85
CA GLY A 221 2.04 23.67 -4.04
C GLY A 221 1.79 22.35 -4.76
N THR A 222 1.01 22.39 -5.82
CA THR A 222 0.60 21.21 -6.58
C THR A 222 1.19 21.19 -7.98
N ILE A 223 1.70 20.03 -8.39
CA ILE A 223 1.98 19.68 -9.78
C ILE A 223 0.85 18.79 -10.27
N LEU A 224 0.21 19.17 -11.38
CA LEU A 224 -0.73 18.29 -12.09
C LEU A 224 0.03 17.47 -13.12
N LEU A 225 -0.34 16.19 -13.24
CA LEU A 225 0.38 15.21 -14.01
C LEU A 225 -0.57 14.21 -14.64
N ALA A 226 -0.10 13.56 -15.70
CA ALA A 226 -0.82 12.51 -16.40
C ALA A 226 0.14 11.36 -16.69
N ARG A 227 -0.34 10.12 -16.58
CA ARG A 227 0.41 8.95 -17.02
C ARG A 227 0.87 9.12 -18.46
N ASN A 228 2.07 8.64 -18.76
CA ASN A 228 2.55 8.64 -20.14
C ASN A 228 1.56 7.85 -21.02
N SER A 229 1.22 8.42 -22.17
CA SER A 229 0.27 7.81 -23.10
C SER A 229 0.86 6.65 -23.89
N ASP A 230 2.20 6.56 -23.96
CA ASP A 230 2.90 5.42 -24.52
C ASP A 230 2.93 4.27 -23.50
N PRO A 231 2.25 3.14 -23.75
CA PRO A 231 2.20 2.03 -22.81
C PRO A 231 3.56 1.36 -22.56
N ASP A 232 4.53 1.55 -23.47
CA ASP A 232 5.88 1.01 -23.34
C ASP A 232 6.81 1.97 -22.57
N THR A 233 6.35 3.18 -22.24
CA THR A 233 7.14 4.19 -21.51
C THR A 233 6.52 4.43 -20.14
N TRP A 234 7.26 4.04 -19.09
CA TRP A 234 6.86 4.31 -17.71
C TRP A 234 7.07 5.78 -17.32
N GLY A 235 6.37 6.24 -16.28
CA GLY A 235 6.46 7.61 -15.75
C GLY A 235 5.26 8.50 -16.08
N PHE A 236 5.42 9.80 -15.82
CA PHE A 236 4.38 10.82 -16.01
C PHE A 236 4.80 11.92 -16.99
N THR A 237 3.81 12.70 -17.38
CA THR A 237 3.96 13.95 -18.13
C THR A 237 3.36 15.10 -17.34
N ILE A 238 3.96 16.29 -17.46
CA ILE A 238 3.45 17.55 -16.90
C ILE A 238 3.24 18.50 -18.07
N ASP A 239 1.99 18.92 -18.28
CA ASP A 239 1.58 19.70 -19.46
C ASP A 239 2.00 19.04 -20.80
N GLY A 240 1.97 17.70 -20.84
CA GLY A 240 2.34 16.90 -22.00
C GLY A 240 3.84 16.72 -22.24
N VAL A 241 4.71 17.25 -21.35
CA VAL A 241 6.16 17.05 -21.42
C VAL A 241 6.57 15.92 -20.46
N PRO A 242 7.37 14.93 -20.91
CA PRO A 242 7.88 13.86 -20.06
C PRO A 242 8.65 14.38 -18.83
N GLU A 243 8.48 13.71 -17.69
CA GLU A 243 9.12 14.10 -16.42
C GLU A 243 10.66 14.07 -16.48
N ASP A 244 11.26 13.17 -17.26
CA ASP A 244 12.72 13.06 -17.43
C ASP A 244 13.33 14.24 -18.21
N GLU A 245 12.52 14.99 -18.96
CA GLU A 245 12.93 16.25 -19.57
C GLU A 245 12.80 17.44 -18.60
N LEU A 246 11.95 17.34 -17.59
CA LEU A 246 11.62 18.42 -16.66
C LEU A 246 12.41 18.38 -15.35
N PHE A 247 13.01 17.24 -15.03
CA PHE A 247 13.75 17.01 -13.80
C PHE A 247 15.17 16.49 -14.09
N SER A 248 16.16 17.06 -13.41
CA SER A 248 17.54 16.57 -13.43
C SER A 248 17.78 15.39 -12.49
N ASN A 249 16.86 15.19 -11.55
CA ASN A 249 16.84 14.04 -10.64
C ASN A 249 15.39 13.66 -10.35
N LEU A 250 15.07 12.38 -10.52
CA LEU A 250 13.83 11.75 -10.09
C LEU A 250 14.20 10.56 -9.21
N PRO A 251 13.80 10.55 -7.94
CA PRO A 251 14.30 9.59 -6.96
C PRO A 251 13.47 8.30 -6.96
N TYR A 252 13.40 7.64 -8.11
CA TYR A 252 12.74 6.34 -8.24
C TYR A 252 13.63 5.22 -7.68
N ALA A 253 13.03 4.29 -6.95
CA ALA A 253 13.69 3.08 -6.47
C ALA A 253 13.87 2.08 -7.62
N GLY A 254 14.91 1.25 -7.55
CA GLY A 254 15.22 0.21 -8.52
C GLY A 254 16.30 -0.76 -8.04
#